data_AF-A0A2U1AWT3-F1
#
_entry.id   AF-A0A2U1AWT3-F1
#
_cell.length_a   1.000
_cell.length_b   1.000
_cell.length_c   1.000
_cell.angle_alpha   90.00
_cell.angle_beta   90.00
_cell.angle_gamma   90.00
#
_symmetry.space_group_name_H-M   'P 1'
#
loop_
_entity.id
_entity.type
_entity.pdbx_description
1 polymer ?
#
loop_
_entity_poly.entity_id
_entity_poly.type
_entity_poly.pdbx_seq_one_letter_code
_entity_poly.pdbx_strand_id
1 'polypeptide(L)'
;MKKLKVNFLALAAVLVAGGTMAFSSPATLQSGWYLVEGDAIGSPTAGPSGDCSPINTSKLCMVELQLGHNEPIPETVSEADANGQVTNRASRPF
;
A
#
# COMPACT_ATOMS: atom_id res chain seq x y z
N MET A 1 55.24 -25.90 -22.59
CA MET A 1 54.73 -24.72 -21.86
C MET A 1 53.39 -24.32 -22.46
N LYS A 2 52.27 -24.57 -21.78
CA LYS A 2 50.90 -24.32 -22.27
C LYS A 2 50.58 -22.84 -22.11
N LYS A 3 50.37 -22.11 -23.21
CA LYS A 3 50.01 -20.68 -23.19
C LYS A 3 48.55 -20.49 -22.80
N LEU A 4 48.33 -19.44 -22.00
CA LEU A 4 47.12 -19.10 -21.28
C LEU A 4 45.88 -18.96 -22.18
N LYS A 5 44.79 -19.50 -21.62
CA LYS A 5 43.38 -19.24 -21.92
C LYS A 5 43.10 -17.74 -21.90
N VAL A 6 42.54 -17.20 -22.97
CA VAL A 6 41.86 -15.91 -22.92
C VAL A 6 40.57 -16.03 -23.72
N ASN A 7 39.45 -16.23 -23.01
CA ASN A 7 38.12 -16.25 -23.59
C ASN A 7 37.60 -14.82 -23.57
N PHE A 8 37.92 -14.06 -24.61
CA PHE A 8 37.30 -12.78 -24.91
C PHE A 8 35.98 -13.06 -25.61
N LEU A 9 34.87 -12.76 -24.94
CA LEU A 9 33.58 -12.31 -25.48
C LEU A 9 32.63 -12.22 -24.28
N ALA A 10 32.78 -11.14 -23.52
CA ALA A 10 31.90 -9.99 -23.63
C ALA A 10 30.57 -10.25 -22.92
N LEU A 11 30.68 -10.12 -21.59
CA LEU A 11 29.70 -9.67 -20.61
C LEU A 11 28.51 -8.96 -21.27
N ALA A 12 27.52 -9.75 -21.68
CA ALA A 12 26.31 -9.24 -22.33
C ALA A 12 25.33 -8.75 -21.26
N ALA A 13 24.73 -7.60 -21.58
CA ALA A 13 23.53 -7.06 -20.98
C ALA A 13 23.66 -6.54 -19.55
N VAL A 14 24.25 -5.36 -19.47
CA VAL A 14 23.79 -4.26 -18.60
C VAL A 14 22.27 -4.11 -18.79
N LEU A 15 21.48 -4.81 -17.99
CA LEU A 15 20.10 -4.46 -17.70
C LEU A 15 20.12 -3.71 -16.37
N VAL A 16 20.66 -2.48 -16.41
CA VAL A 16 20.24 -1.46 -15.45
C VAL A 16 18.80 -1.20 -15.83
N ALA A 17 17.89 -1.94 -15.21
CA ALA A 17 16.49 -1.58 -15.18
C ALA A 17 16.45 -0.19 -14.57
N GLY A 18 16.40 0.81 -15.47
CA GLY A 18 15.99 2.17 -15.18
C GLY A 18 14.54 2.12 -14.76
N GLY A 19 14.27 1.59 -13.58
CA GLY A 19 13.13 2.00 -12.80
C GLY A 19 13.45 3.41 -12.35
N THR A 20 13.14 4.38 -13.21
CA THR A 20 12.89 5.73 -12.74
C THR A 20 11.83 5.59 -11.66
N MET A 21 12.25 5.59 -10.39
CA MET A 21 11.36 6.00 -9.32
C MET A 21 11.12 7.48 -9.61
N ALA A 22 10.16 7.74 -10.48
CA ALA A 22 9.58 9.05 -10.61
C ALA A 22 9.03 9.32 -9.21
N PHE A 23 9.78 10.10 -8.43
CA PHE A 23 9.21 10.86 -7.34
C PHE A 23 8.21 11.79 -8.01
N SER A 24 7.00 11.27 -8.21
CA SER A 24 5.86 12.06 -8.60
C SER A 24 5.78 13.19 -7.59
N SER A 25 5.70 14.41 -8.12
CA SER A 25 5.19 15.61 -7.43
C SER A 25 4.23 15.20 -6.32
N PRO A 26 4.26 15.81 -5.12
CA PRO A 26 3.44 15.38 -4.00
C PRO A 26 2.01 15.16 -4.50
N ALA A 27 1.63 13.89 -4.66
CA ALA A 27 0.27 13.54 -4.94
C ALA A 27 -0.50 14.18 -3.79
N THR A 28 -1.49 15.01 -4.08
CA THR A 28 -2.40 15.48 -3.05
C THR A 28 -3.07 14.22 -2.50
N LEU A 29 -2.51 13.68 -1.42
CA LEU A 29 -2.96 12.45 -0.80
C LEU A 29 -4.33 12.74 -0.20
N GLN A 30 -5.36 12.05 -0.69
CA GLN A 30 -6.70 12.14 -0.15
C GLN A 30 -6.79 11.13 0.98
N SER A 31 -6.87 11.62 2.22
CA SER A 31 -7.11 10.77 3.39
C SER A 31 -8.61 10.72 3.71
N GLY A 32 -9.09 9.53 4.06
CA GLY A 32 -10.49 9.33 4.40
C GLY A 32 -10.71 8.04 5.18
N TRP A 33 -11.72 8.05 6.04
CA TRP A 33 -12.16 6.86 6.75
C TRP A 33 -13.15 6.07 5.91
N TYR A 34 -13.07 4.74 6.00
CA TYR A 34 -13.96 3.81 5.33
C TYR A 34 -14.44 2.75 6.32
N LEU A 35 -15.71 2.35 6.18
CA LEU A 35 -16.27 1.23 6.94
C LEU A 35 -15.68 -0.09 6.45
N VAL A 36 -15.48 -1.02 7.37
CA VAL A 36 -15.00 -2.38 7.07
C VAL A 36 -15.98 -3.41 7.61
N GLU A 37 -16.35 -4.36 6.75
CA GLU A 37 -17.14 -5.52 7.13
C GLU A 37 -16.35 -6.80 6.82
N GLY A 38 -15.75 -7.38 7.87
CA GLY A 38 -14.79 -8.46 7.71
C GLY A 38 -13.48 -7.93 7.12
N ASP A 39 -13.24 -8.20 5.85
CA ASP A 39 -12.09 -7.70 5.08
C ASP A 39 -12.50 -6.72 3.96
N ALA A 40 -13.81 -6.59 3.68
CA ALA A 40 -14.30 -5.73 2.61
C ALA A 40 -14.35 -4.26 3.05
N ILE A 41 -13.87 -3.37 2.18
CA ILE A 41 -13.94 -1.92 2.35
C ILE A 41 -15.26 -1.42 1.77
N GLY A 42 -16.05 -0.80 2.62
CA GLY A 42 -17.35 -0.24 2.28
C GLY A 42 -17.30 1.26 2.00
N SER A 43 -18.39 1.93 2.34
CA SER A 43 -18.54 3.36 2.05
C SER A 43 -17.63 4.27 2.89
N PRO A 44 -17.23 5.42 2.34
CA PRO A 44 -16.51 6.44 3.09
C PRO A 44 -17.38 7.02 4.21
N THR A 45 -16.74 7.56 5.24
CA THR A 45 -17.38 8.04 6.47
C THR A 45 -16.54 9.11 7.15
N ALA A 46 -17.14 9.83 8.11
CA ALA A 46 -16.50 10.96 8.78
C ALA A 46 -15.38 10.55 9.76
N GLY A 47 -15.35 9.29 10.20
CA GLY A 47 -14.34 8.77 11.13
C GLY A 47 -14.91 7.82 12.19
N PRO A 48 -14.02 7.22 13.01
CA PRO A 48 -14.43 6.35 14.10
C PRO A 48 -15.43 7.03 15.03
N SER A 49 -16.54 6.34 15.31
CA SER A 49 -17.60 6.82 16.20
C SER A 49 -18.32 5.65 16.88
N GLY A 50 -19.02 5.96 17.98
CA GLY A 50 -19.69 4.96 18.81
C GLY A 50 -18.69 3.93 19.35
N ASP A 51 -18.98 2.65 19.10
CA ASP A 51 -18.15 1.54 19.57
C ASP A 51 -16.92 1.30 18.68
N CYS A 52 -16.82 1.94 17.51
CA CYS A 52 -15.66 1.81 16.64
C CYS A 52 -14.62 2.88 16.98
N SER A 53 -13.51 2.46 17.58
CA SER A 53 -12.49 3.36 18.13
C SER A 53 -11.08 2.94 17.71
N PRO A 54 -10.14 3.88 17.50
CA PRO A 54 -8.74 3.56 17.23
C PRO A 54 -8.00 2.89 18.40
N ILE A 55 -8.67 2.67 19.54
CA ILE A 55 -8.04 2.33 20.82
C ILE A 55 -8.02 0.81 21.12
N ASN A 56 -8.61 -0.09 20.31
CA ASN A 56 -8.67 -1.52 20.67
C ASN A 56 -8.35 -2.51 19.54
N THR A 57 -7.90 -3.71 19.91
CA THR A 57 -7.27 -4.74 19.05
C THR A 57 -8.19 -5.94 18.78
N SER A 58 -9.47 -5.68 18.53
CA SER A 58 -10.51 -6.71 18.55
C SER A 58 -11.06 -6.99 17.15
N LYS A 59 -12.19 -6.36 16.77
CA LYS A 59 -12.78 -6.51 15.43
C LYS A 59 -12.63 -5.23 14.64
N LEU A 60 -11.87 -5.28 13.54
CA LEU A 60 -11.72 -4.15 12.63
C LEU A 60 -13.10 -3.71 12.13
N CYS A 61 -13.37 -2.41 12.23
CA CYS A 61 -14.63 -1.82 11.78
C CYS A 61 -14.43 -0.67 10.83
N MET A 62 -13.27 0.00 10.87
CA MET A 62 -12.94 1.09 9.94
C MET A 62 -11.44 1.16 9.70
N VAL A 63 -11.08 1.67 8.52
CA VAL A 63 -9.69 1.98 8.16
C VAL A 63 -9.60 3.40 7.62
N GLU A 64 -8.52 4.08 7.93
CA GLU A 64 -8.15 5.34 7.29
C GLU A 64 -7.23 5.02 6.13
N LEU A 65 -7.69 5.32 4.92
CA LEU A 65 -6.92 5.16 3.71
C LEU A 65 -6.31 6.49 3.32
N GLN A 66 -5.08 6.44 2.83
CA GLN A 66 -4.41 7.55 2.17
C GLN A 66 -4.16 7.16 0.72
N LEU A 67 -4.96 7.73 -0.17
CA LEU A 67 -4.96 7.41 -1.59
C LEU A 67 -4.31 8.53 -2.40
N GLY A 68 -3.60 8.15 -3.46
CA GLY A 68 -3.14 9.07 -4.49
C GLY A 68 -4.31 9.75 -5.21
N HIS A 69 -4.03 10.88 -5.83
CA HIS A 69 -5.04 11.59 -6.61
C HIS A 69 -5.52 10.72 -7.79
N ASN A 70 -6.82 10.44 -7.84
CA ASN A 70 -7.48 9.52 -8.80
C ASN A 70 -7.12 8.04 -8.66
N GLU A 71 -6.53 7.62 -7.55
CA GLU A 71 -6.33 6.20 -7.26
C GLU A 71 -7.68 5.55 -6.92
N PRO A 72 -8.00 4.36 -7.46
CA PRO A 72 -9.22 3.65 -7.10
C PRO A 72 -9.18 3.28 -5.61
N ILE A 73 -10.35 3.29 -4.98
CA ILE A 73 -10.49 2.79 -3.62
C ILE A 73 -10.31 1.25 -3.67
N PRO A 74 -9.40 0.68 -2.87
CA PRO A 74 -9.22 -0.77 -2.79
C PRO A 74 -10.50 -1.45 -2.30
N GLU A 75 -10.78 -2.66 -2.79
CA GLU A 75 -12.00 -3.39 -2.43
C GLU A 75 -11.87 -4.07 -1.06
N THR A 76 -10.64 -4.38 -0.65
CA THR A 76 -10.34 -5.09 0.60
C THR A 76 -9.26 -4.40 1.42
N VAL A 77 -9.30 -4.62 2.74
CA VAL A 77 -8.27 -4.14 3.67
C VAL A 77 -6.94 -4.81 3.36
N SER A 78 -6.95 -6.10 3.03
CA SER A 78 -5.75 -6.84 2.62
C SER A 78 -5.06 -6.23 1.39
N GLU A 79 -5.83 -5.79 0.38
CA GLU A 79 -5.31 -5.07 -0.80
C GLU A 79 -4.74 -3.70 -0.40
N ALA A 80 -5.49 -2.94 0.39
CA ALA A 80 -5.06 -1.62 0.86
C ALA A 80 -3.75 -1.69 1.66
N ASP A 81 -3.58 -2.74 2.47
CA ASP A 81 -2.36 -3.01 3.23
C ASP A 81 -1.18 -3.38 2.32
N ALA A 82 -1.41 -4.25 1.34
CA ALA A 82 -0.39 -4.64 0.36
C ALA A 82 0.12 -3.44 -0.45
N ASN A 83 -0.78 -2.47 -0.70
CA ASN A 83 -0.46 -1.21 -1.39
C ASN A 83 0.09 -0.13 -0.45
N GLY A 84 0.16 -0.37 0.87
CA GLY A 84 0.64 0.60 1.87
C GLY A 84 -0.27 1.82 2.03
N GLN A 85 -1.56 1.69 1.71
CA GLN A 85 -2.54 2.77 1.71
C GLN A 85 -3.22 2.94 3.07
N VAL A 86 -3.17 1.95 3.96
CA VAL A 86 -3.77 2.03 5.30
C VAL A 86 -2.88 2.83 6.24
N THR A 87 -3.40 3.96 6.74
CA THR A 87 -2.67 4.84 7.67
C THR A 87 -3.12 4.71 9.11
N ASN A 88 -4.38 4.33 9.33
CA ASN A 88 -4.93 4.15 10.65
C ASN A 88 -6.05 3.11 10.63
N ARG A 89 -6.37 2.57 11.81
CA ARG A 89 -7.39 1.53 11.98
C ARG A 89 -8.23 1.83 13.19
N ALA A 90 -9.51 1.52 13.10
CA ALA A 90 -10.40 1.52 14.24
C ALA A 90 -11.09 0.17 14.38
N SER A 91 -11.23 -0.28 15.62
CA SER A 91 -11.83 -1.56 15.97
C SER A 91 -12.92 -1.38 17.02
N ARG A 92 -13.82 -2.35 17.08
CA ARG A 92 -14.83 -2.44 18.14
C ARG A 92 -14.32 -3.30 19.28
N PRO A 93 -14.57 -2.94 20.55
CA PRO A 93 -14.39 -3.86 21.66
C PRO A 93 -15.33 -5.06 21.46
N PHE A 94 -14.84 -6.26 21.79
CA PHE A 94 -15.66 -7.48 21.77
C PHE A 94 -16.76 -7.45 22.84
#